data_AF-A0A811QBN1-F1
#
_entry.id   AF-A0A811QBN1-F1
#
_cell.length_a   1.000
_cell.length_b   1.000
_cell.length_c   1.000
_cell.angle_alpha   90.00
_cell.angle_beta   90.00
_cell.angle_gamma   90.00
#
_symmetry.space_group_name_H-M   'P 1'
#
loop_
_entity.id
_entity.type
_entity.pdbx_description
1 polymer ?
#
loop_
_entity_poly.entity_id
_entity_poly.type
_entity_poly.pdbx_seq_one_letter_code
_entity_poly.pdbx_strand_id
1 'polypeptide(L)'
;MPTTITKLKKLQYLRASTTKPTEEQPIPDTTGAPEPTEKQPTPCTTVSWTSSLFRRHRQLEGVEVPTGIDKMTALHTIGVVNVNSARGRAILKEVKKLTQLRKIEVSGISRNNNKDFCLAISSHAHLESLSVRLKDNQDCLYVTLDGYLPPKNLQSFKLYGLADKFLEWIN
;
A
#
# COMPACT_ATOMS: atom_id res chain seq x y z
N MET A 1 0.14 4.80 14.28
CA MET A 1 -1.25 4.48 14.68
C MET A 1 -1.38 4.40 16.20
N PRO A 2 -2.57 4.63 16.79
CA PRO A 2 -2.79 4.44 18.22
C PRO A 2 -2.56 2.99 18.65
N THR A 3 -1.82 2.76 19.73
CA THR A 3 -1.50 1.42 20.24
C THR A 3 -2.71 0.69 20.84
N THR A 4 -3.72 1.45 21.29
CA THR A 4 -4.96 0.93 21.88
C THR A 4 -5.77 0.06 20.93
N ILE A 5 -5.59 0.21 19.61
CA ILE A 5 -6.33 -0.57 18.60
C ILE A 5 -6.04 -2.07 18.69
N THR A 6 -4.87 -2.45 19.22
CA THR A 6 -4.48 -3.85 19.44
C THR A 6 -5.35 -4.58 20.46
N LYS A 7 -6.14 -3.84 21.26
CA LYS A 7 -7.10 -4.41 22.21
C LYS A 7 -8.37 -4.92 21.52
N LEU A 8 -8.62 -4.56 20.27
CA LEU A 8 -9.81 -4.95 19.51
C LEU A 8 -9.67 -6.36 18.92
N LYS A 9 -9.75 -7.39 19.77
CA LYS A 9 -9.53 -8.80 19.38
C LYS A 9 -10.51 -9.34 18.33
N LYS A 10 -11.68 -8.71 18.18
CA LYS A 10 -12.71 -9.08 17.19
C LYS A 10 -12.62 -8.26 15.90
N LEU A 11 -11.67 -7.33 15.78
CA LEU A 11 -11.57 -6.47 14.61
C LEU A 11 -11.12 -7.29 13.40
N GLN A 12 -11.91 -7.26 12.33
CA GLN A 12 -11.61 -7.94 11.07
C GLN A 12 -11.04 -7.00 10.01
N TYR A 13 -11.31 -5.70 10.13
CA TYR A 13 -10.97 -4.69 9.14
C TYR A 13 -10.20 -3.56 9.81
N LEU A 14 -8.97 -3.34 9.37
CA LEU A 14 -8.12 -2.26 9.84
C LEU A 14 -7.67 -1.42 8.64
N ARG A 15 -8.16 -0.18 8.54
CA ARG A 15 -7.68 0.77 7.53
C ARG A 15 -7.37 2.10 8.19
N ALA A 16 -6.19 2.62 7.89
CA ALA A 16 -5.76 3.93 8.33
C ALA A 16 -4.93 4.57 7.22
N SER A 17 -5.00 5.90 7.14
CA SER A 17 -4.26 6.71 6.18
C SER A 17 -3.48 7.78 6.91
N THR A 18 -2.27 8.02 6.44
CA THR A 18 -1.55 9.27 6.71
C THR A 18 -2.05 10.30 5.70
N THR A 19 -2.47 11.46 6.20
CA THR A 19 -2.69 12.65 5.38
C THR A 19 -1.44 13.50 5.54
N LYS A 20 -0.46 13.39 4.64
CA LYS A 20 0.45 14.51 4.45
C LYS A 20 -0.34 15.60 3.73
N PRO A 21 -0.33 16.86 4.21
CA PRO A 21 -0.81 17.97 3.40
C PRO A 21 -0.01 17.96 2.09
N THR A 22 -0.71 17.88 0.97
CA THR A 22 -0.12 18.15 -0.33
C THR A 22 0.25 19.64 -0.31
N GLU A 23 1.54 19.98 -0.27
CA GLU A 23 1.98 21.24 -0.85
C GLU A 23 1.65 21.13 -2.34
N GLU A 24 0.57 21.81 -2.74
CA GLU A 24 0.32 22.07 -4.14
C GLU A 24 1.54 22.79 -4.68
N GLN A 25 2.24 22.16 -5.63
CA GLN A 25 3.28 22.86 -6.38
C GLN A 25 2.63 24.09 -7.02
N PRO A 26 3.17 25.31 -6.80
CA PRO A 26 2.64 26.50 -7.44
C PRO A 26 2.67 26.31 -8.95
N ILE A 27 1.52 26.52 -9.57
CA ILE A 27 1.41 26.73 -11.01
C ILE A 27 2.35 27.90 -11.35
N PRO A 28 3.25 27.81 -12.34
CA PRO A 28 4.05 28.96 -12.71
C PRO A 28 3.11 30.05 -13.26
N ASP A 29 3.06 31.16 -12.55
CA ASP A 29 2.33 32.38 -12.93
C ASP A 29 2.84 32.89 -14.28
N THR A 30 2.11 32.61 -15.36
CA THR A 30 2.21 33.43 -16.56
C THR A 30 1.31 34.64 -16.37
N THR A 31 1.94 35.78 -16.12
CA THR A 31 1.30 37.10 -16.06
C THR A 31 0.76 37.47 -17.45
N GLY A 32 -0.53 37.80 -17.52
CA GLY A 32 -1.13 38.44 -18.70
C GLY A 32 -2.62 38.19 -18.86
N ALA A 33 -3.46 38.91 -18.12
CA ALA A 33 -4.88 39.08 -18.47
C ALA A 33 -5.01 40.15 -19.58
N PRO A 34 -6.10 40.13 -20.37
CA PRO A 34 -7.29 40.86 -19.93
C PRO A 34 -8.62 40.10 -20.02
N GLU A 35 -9.45 40.41 -19.01
CA GLU A 35 -10.90 40.33 -18.71
C GLU A 35 -11.94 40.33 -19.90
N PRO A 36 -13.25 40.06 -19.67
CA PRO A 36 -13.93 38.79 -19.97
C PRO A 36 -15.11 38.96 -20.97
N THR A 37 -15.70 37.85 -21.44
CA THR A 37 -17.05 37.91 -22.03
C THR A 37 -17.84 36.62 -21.79
N GLU A 38 -18.96 36.83 -21.09
CA GLU A 38 -19.98 35.92 -20.61
C GLU A 38 -20.81 35.30 -21.74
N LYS A 39 -20.86 33.96 -21.89
CA LYS A 39 -22.02 33.19 -22.42
C LYS A 39 -22.06 31.72 -21.92
N GLN A 40 -23.07 31.44 -21.09
CA GLN A 40 -23.89 30.21 -20.95
C GLN A 40 -23.26 28.87 -20.46
N PRO A 41 -23.95 28.14 -19.53
CA PRO A 41 -23.47 26.87 -18.99
C PRO A 41 -23.92 25.66 -19.82
N THR A 42 -22.97 24.84 -20.27
CA THR A 42 -23.20 23.50 -20.82
C THR A 42 -23.13 22.45 -19.70
N PRO A 43 -24.16 21.60 -19.51
CA PRO A 43 -24.12 20.55 -18.51
C PRO A 43 -23.54 19.29 -19.14
N CYS A 44 -22.25 19.04 -18.93
CA CYS A 44 -21.65 17.71 -19.12
C CYS A 44 -20.22 17.73 -18.58
N THR A 45 -20.05 17.44 -17.31
CA THR A 45 -18.75 16.94 -16.84
C THR A 45 -19.01 15.66 -16.11
N THR A 46 -18.93 14.57 -16.87
CA THR A 46 -18.73 13.21 -16.42
C THR A 46 -17.93 13.24 -15.13
N VAL A 47 -18.59 12.86 -14.04
CA VAL A 47 -17.95 12.74 -12.74
C VAL A 47 -16.86 11.69 -12.88
N SER A 48 -15.62 12.16 -13.02
CA SER A 48 -14.38 11.40 -13.09
C SER A 48 -14.02 10.86 -11.71
N TRP A 49 -15.01 10.27 -11.04
CA TRP A 49 -14.87 9.68 -9.71
C TRP A 49 -13.81 8.59 -9.69
N THR A 50 -13.63 7.87 -10.81
CA THR A 50 -12.58 6.87 -10.97
C THR A 50 -11.19 7.49 -10.92
N SER A 51 -10.96 8.63 -11.58
CA SER A 51 -9.67 9.34 -11.60
C SER A 51 -9.26 9.81 -10.20
N SER A 52 -10.22 10.25 -9.40
CA SER A 52 -9.96 10.71 -8.02
C SER A 52 -9.54 9.55 -7.09
N LEU A 53 -10.14 8.36 -7.24
CA LEU A 53 -9.80 7.18 -6.46
C LEU A 53 -8.42 6.62 -6.84
N PHE A 54 -8.09 6.61 -8.14
CA PHE A 54 -6.75 6.23 -8.61
C PHE A 54 -5.66 7.24 -8.19
N ARG A 55 -5.96 8.54 -8.16
CA ARG A 55 -5.02 9.56 -7.63
C ARG A 55 -4.82 9.43 -6.12
N ARG A 56 -5.87 9.22 -5.33
CA ARG A 56 -5.74 8.99 -3.88
C ARG A 56 -4.90 7.76 -3.57
N HIS A 57 -5.04 6.68 -4.35
CA HIS A 57 -4.22 5.50 -4.18
C HIS A 57 -2.75 5.77 -4.46
N ARG A 58 -2.38 6.70 -5.37
CA ARG A 58 -0.97 7.08 -5.60
C ARG A 58 -0.32 7.81 -4.41
N GLN A 59 -1.09 8.48 -3.55
CA GLN A 59 -0.57 9.37 -2.50
C GLN A 59 -0.51 8.77 -1.09
N LEU A 60 -1.10 7.58 -0.86
CA LEU A 60 -1.06 6.96 0.47
C LEU A 60 0.28 6.27 0.70
N GLU A 61 1.16 6.91 1.49
CA GLU A 61 2.42 6.31 2.00
C GLU A 61 2.18 5.17 3.01
N GLY A 62 0.93 4.95 3.41
CA GLY A 62 0.57 3.98 4.45
C GLY A 62 0.97 4.40 5.85
N VAL A 63 0.57 3.60 6.83
CA VAL A 63 0.82 3.87 8.24
C VAL A 63 1.74 2.81 8.84
N GLU A 64 2.54 3.22 9.81
CA GLU A 64 3.16 2.26 10.70
C GLU A 64 2.08 1.67 11.63
N VAL A 65 1.84 0.36 11.51
CA VAL A 65 0.95 -0.40 12.40
C VAL A 65 1.53 -0.41 13.81
N PRO A 66 0.73 -0.42 14.88
CA PRO A 66 1.27 -0.42 16.24
C PRO A 66 1.93 -1.76 16.59
N THR A 67 2.76 -1.76 17.64
CA THR A 67 3.33 -2.98 18.23
C THR A 67 2.26 -3.88 18.81
N GLY A 68 2.33 -5.17 18.50
CA GLY A 68 1.38 -6.18 18.96
C GLY A 68 0.23 -6.41 17.99
N ILE A 69 0.39 -6.05 16.71
CA ILE A 69 -0.63 -6.35 15.69
C ILE A 69 -0.82 -7.86 15.53
N ASP A 70 0.21 -8.66 15.81
CA ASP A 70 0.17 -10.12 15.77
C ASP A 70 -0.89 -10.76 16.68
N LYS A 71 -1.34 -10.04 17.71
CA LYS A 71 -2.41 -10.48 18.62
C LYS A 71 -3.81 -10.35 18.01
N MET A 72 -3.95 -9.63 16.91
CA MET A 72 -5.23 -9.39 16.22
C MET A 72 -5.50 -10.48 15.19
N THR A 73 -5.56 -11.73 15.64
CA THR A 73 -5.65 -12.93 14.77
C THR A 73 -6.96 -13.04 13.98
N ALA A 74 -7.99 -12.25 14.32
CA ALA A 74 -9.24 -12.15 13.57
C ALA A 74 -9.15 -11.18 12.36
N LEU A 75 -8.02 -10.49 12.15
CA LEU A 75 -7.88 -9.55 11.04
C LEU A 75 -7.91 -10.25 9.69
N HIS A 76 -8.85 -9.84 8.85
CA HIS A 76 -8.98 -10.27 7.47
C HIS A 76 -8.39 -9.25 6.49
N THR A 77 -8.54 -7.97 6.79
CA THR A 77 -8.10 -6.89 5.91
C THR A 77 -7.27 -5.89 6.67
N ILE A 78 -6.07 -5.62 6.16
CA ILE A 78 -5.24 -4.50 6.57
C ILE A 78 -5.09 -3.56 5.37
N GLY A 79 -5.23 -2.26 5.63
CA GLY A 79 -4.94 -1.20 4.67
C GLY A 79 -3.45 -1.09 4.35
N VAL A 80 -3.03 0.11 3.94
CA VAL A 80 -1.64 0.36 3.54
C VAL A 80 -0.72 0.38 4.76
N VAL A 81 0.13 -0.63 4.88
CA VAL A 81 1.17 -0.73 5.91
C VAL A 81 2.47 -0.15 5.37
N ASN A 82 3.07 0.78 6.09
CA ASN A 82 4.39 1.31 5.76
C ASN A 82 5.48 0.52 6.51
N VAL A 83 6.40 -0.09 5.77
CA VAL A 83 7.55 -0.84 6.31
C VAL A 83 8.89 -0.18 6.01
N ASN A 84 8.88 1.05 5.49
CA ASN A 84 10.07 1.90 5.37
C ASN A 84 10.29 2.70 6.66
N SER A 85 10.37 2.00 7.79
CA SER A 85 10.75 2.58 9.08
C SER A 85 11.73 1.67 9.82
N ALA A 86 12.33 2.16 10.91
CA ALA A 86 13.20 1.35 11.76
C ALA A 86 12.51 0.06 12.27
N ARG A 87 11.18 0.10 12.39
CA ARG A 87 10.38 -1.06 12.82
C ARG A 87 9.88 -1.93 11.67
N GLY A 88 10.17 -1.60 10.41
CA GLY A 88 9.68 -2.31 9.23
C GLY A 88 9.84 -3.83 9.28
N ARG A 89 11.01 -4.34 9.68
CA ARG A 89 11.24 -5.78 9.85
C ARG A 89 10.40 -6.41 10.97
N ALA A 90 10.26 -5.71 12.09
CA ALA A 90 9.42 -6.19 13.19
C ALA A 90 7.94 -6.21 12.79
N ILE A 91 7.48 -5.21 12.03
CA ILE A 91 6.12 -5.18 11.45
C ILE A 91 5.89 -6.39 10.56
N LEU A 92 6.82 -6.70 9.64
CA LEU A 92 6.69 -7.86 8.77
C LEU A 92 6.63 -9.18 9.55
N LYS A 93 7.42 -9.31 10.62
CA LYS A 93 7.36 -10.46 11.54
C LYS A 93 6.03 -10.57 12.28
N GLU A 94 5.42 -9.45 12.67
CA GLU A 94 4.10 -9.45 13.30
C GLU A 94 2.99 -9.76 12.29
N VAL A 95 3.05 -9.17 11.09
CA VAL A 95 2.11 -9.43 9.98
C VAL A 95 2.10 -10.91 9.64
N LYS A 96 3.27 -11.56 9.56
CA LYS A 96 3.41 -13.01 9.30
C LYS A 96 2.52 -13.88 10.22
N LYS A 97 2.25 -13.45 11.44
CA LYS A 97 1.47 -14.21 12.43
C LYS A 97 -0.05 -14.05 12.27
N LEU A 98 -0.50 -13.18 11.35
CA LEU A 98 -1.91 -12.95 11.07
C LEU A 98 -2.46 -14.06 10.17
N THR A 99 -2.92 -15.14 10.78
CA THR A 99 -3.31 -16.36 10.05
C THR A 99 -4.56 -16.20 9.19
N GLN A 100 -5.47 -15.30 9.54
CA GLN A 100 -6.74 -15.08 8.82
C GLN A 100 -6.67 -13.96 7.76
N LEU A 101 -5.48 -13.44 7.46
CA LEU A 101 -5.31 -12.31 6.57
C LEU A 101 -5.67 -12.70 5.12
N ARG A 102 -6.64 -11.96 4.54
CA ARG A 102 -7.13 -12.12 3.16
C ARG A 102 -6.71 -10.98 2.25
N LYS A 103 -6.53 -9.78 2.81
CA LYS A 103 -6.14 -8.60 2.03
C LYS A 103 -5.14 -7.74 2.77
N ILE A 104 -4.08 -7.36 2.06
CA ILE A 104 -3.08 -6.41 2.57
C ILE A 104 -2.50 -5.54 1.47
N GLU A 105 -2.23 -4.28 1.81
CA GLU A 105 -1.38 -3.41 1.02
C GLU A 105 -0.12 -3.06 1.80
N VAL A 106 1.05 -3.18 1.17
CA VAL A 106 2.34 -2.90 1.80
C VAL A 106 3.09 -1.87 0.97
N SER A 107 3.69 -0.90 1.65
CA SER A 107 4.41 0.22 1.07
C SER A 107 5.78 0.37 1.72
N GLY A 108 6.74 0.96 0.99
CA GLY A 108 8.09 1.11 1.49
C GLY A 108 8.94 -0.15 1.35
N ILE A 109 8.62 -1.02 0.38
CA ILE A 109 9.45 -2.18 0.06
C ILE A 109 10.73 -1.70 -0.62
N SER A 110 11.86 -2.17 -0.10
CA SER A 110 13.21 -1.84 -0.55
C SER A 110 14.09 -3.08 -0.52
N ARG A 111 15.31 -2.97 -1.06
CA ARG A 111 16.32 -4.03 -0.99
C ARG A 111 16.60 -4.55 0.43
N ASN A 112 16.42 -3.68 1.44
CA ASN A 112 16.75 -3.99 2.83
C ASN A 112 15.68 -4.82 3.56
N ASN A 113 14.45 -4.87 3.05
CA ASN A 113 13.32 -5.55 3.70
C ASN A 113 12.59 -6.56 2.80
N ASN A 114 13.02 -6.72 1.53
CA ASN A 114 12.36 -7.60 0.56
C ASN A 114 12.29 -9.07 1.01
N LYS A 115 13.35 -9.61 1.62
CA LYS A 115 13.39 -11.00 2.11
C LYS A 115 12.38 -11.24 3.22
N ASP A 116 12.35 -10.34 4.22
CA ASP A 116 11.38 -10.38 5.31
C ASP A 116 9.93 -10.24 4.78
N PHE A 117 9.74 -9.44 3.74
CA PHE A 117 8.46 -9.27 3.07
C PHE A 117 8.00 -10.57 2.39
N CYS A 118 8.84 -11.19 1.56
CA CYS A 118 8.50 -12.46 0.91
C CYS A 118 8.18 -13.55 1.95
N LEU A 119 8.98 -13.64 3.03
CA LEU A 119 8.76 -14.56 4.15
C LEU A 119 7.44 -14.36 4.89
N ALA A 120 7.00 -13.10 5.01
CA ALA A 120 5.73 -12.77 5.64
C ALA A 120 4.57 -13.19 4.71
N ILE A 121 4.62 -12.77 3.44
CA ILE A 121 3.54 -13.00 2.48
C ILE A 121 3.37 -14.48 2.14
N SER A 122 4.46 -15.22 1.92
CA SER A 122 4.40 -16.65 1.56
C SER A 122 3.76 -17.53 2.65
N SER A 123 3.67 -17.04 3.88
CA SER A 123 3.06 -17.76 5.01
C SER A 123 1.53 -17.64 5.07
N HIS A 124 0.92 -16.73 4.32
CA HIS A 124 -0.51 -16.46 4.38
C HIS A 124 -1.31 -17.32 3.40
N ALA A 125 -1.77 -18.49 3.86
CA ALA A 125 -2.55 -19.42 3.04
C ALA A 125 -3.90 -18.85 2.56
N HIS A 126 -4.49 -17.91 3.28
CA HIS A 126 -5.79 -17.31 2.96
C HIS A 126 -5.69 -15.96 2.22
N LEU A 127 -4.49 -15.54 1.82
CA LEU A 127 -4.31 -14.25 1.16
C LEU A 127 -4.91 -14.28 -0.25
N GLU A 128 -5.87 -13.40 -0.50
CA GLU A 128 -6.62 -13.26 -1.75
C GLU A 128 -6.22 -12.01 -2.53
N SER A 129 -5.84 -10.93 -1.82
CA SER A 129 -5.49 -9.65 -2.43
C SER A 129 -4.23 -9.04 -1.82
N LEU A 130 -3.24 -8.78 -2.69
CA LEU A 130 -1.97 -8.19 -2.33
C LEU A 130 -1.72 -6.94 -3.18
N SER A 131 -1.35 -5.84 -2.55
CA SER A 131 -0.88 -4.63 -3.22
C SER A 131 0.47 -4.22 -2.66
N VAL A 132 1.45 -3.99 -3.52
CA VAL A 132 2.84 -3.73 -3.13
C VAL A 132 3.30 -2.42 -3.75
N ARG A 133 3.90 -1.55 -2.93
CA ARG A 133 4.52 -0.31 -3.37
C ARG A 133 6.00 -0.30 -3.01
N LEU A 134 6.83 -0.18 -4.05
CA LEU A 134 8.27 -0.06 -3.93
C LEU A 134 8.63 1.36 -3.50
N LYS A 135 9.68 1.49 -2.70
CA LYS A 135 10.20 2.77 -2.23
C LYS A 135 11.04 3.46 -3.31
N ASP A 136 11.94 2.71 -3.94
CA ASP A 136 12.96 3.23 -4.84
C ASP A 136 12.83 2.63 -6.25
N ASN A 137 13.23 3.39 -7.27
CA ASN A 137 13.17 2.99 -8.69
C ASN A 137 14.33 2.07 -9.13
N GLN A 138 15.20 1.65 -8.22
CA GLN A 138 16.35 0.79 -8.52
C GLN A 138 16.12 -0.61 -7.97
N ASP A 139 16.22 -1.63 -8.84
CA ASP A 139 16.47 -3.06 -8.56
C ASP A 139 16.12 -3.59 -7.15
N CYS A 140 14.92 -3.27 -6.66
CA CYS A 140 14.55 -3.53 -5.27
C CYS A 140 14.29 -5.01 -4.98
N LEU A 141 14.25 -5.86 -6.01
CA LEU A 141 13.72 -7.22 -5.91
C LEU A 141 14.58 -8.25 -6.64
N TYR A 142 15.90 -8.19 -6.43
CA TYR A 142 16.75 -9.36 -6.64
C TYR A 142 16.63 -10.30 -5.44
N VAL A 143 15.49 -10.98 -5.33
CA VAL A 143 15.38 -12.16 -4.48
C VAL A 143 15.15 -13.31 -5.44
N THR A 144 16.22 -14.04 -5.78
CA THR A 144 16.10 -15.39 -6.32
C THR A 144 15.26 -16.15 -5.30
N LEU A 145 14.02 -16.42 -5.68
CA LEU A 145 12.99 -16.92 -4.79
C LEU A 145 13.10 -18.44 -4.70
N ASP A 146 14.33 -18.95 -4.55
CA ASP A 146 14.56 -20.39 -4.47
C ASP A 146 13.96 -20.87 -3.15
N GLY A 147 12.73 -21.43 -3.23
CA GLY A 147 11.99 -21.97 -2.10
C GLY A 147 10.80 -21.17 -1.55
N TYR A 148 10.39 -20.02 -2.11
CA TYR A 148 9.14 -19.36 -1.67
C TYR A 148 8.05 -19.46 -2.74
N LEU A 149 6.92 -20.05 -2.37
CA LEU A 149 5.78 -20.22 -3.26
C LEU A 149 4.80 -19.03 -3.14
N PRO A 150 4.12 -18.65 -4.23
CA PRO A 150 2.96 -17.75 -4.19
C PRO A 150 1.93 -18.21 -3.14
N PRO A 151 1.24 -17.27 -2.46
CA PRO A 151 0.04 -17.61 -1.70
C PRO A 151 -0.98 -18.29 -2.61
N LYS A 152 -1.41 -19.51 -2.23
CA LYS A 152 -2.23 -20.38 -3.09
C LYS A 152 -3.57 -19.77 -3.51
N ASN A 153 -4.13 -18.88 -2.69
CA ASN A 153 -5.45 -18.29 -2.90
C ASN A 153 -5.38 -16.87 -3.48
N LEU A 154 -4.21 -16.42 -3.94
CA LEU A 154 -4.06 -15.05 -4.42
C LEU A 154 -4.80 -14.86 -5.74
N GLN A 155 -5.79 -13.96 -5.74
CA GLN A 155 -6.63 -13.64 -6.89
C GLN A 155 -6.35 -12.25 -7.46
N SER A 156 -5.86 -11.33 -6.63
CA SER A 156 -5.58 -9.96 -7.02
C SER A 156 -4.18 -9.55 -6.58
N PHE A 157 -3.34 -9.23 -7.54
CA PHE A 157 -2.01 -8.69 -7.30
C PHE A 157 -1.86 -7.32 -7.97
N LYS A 158 -1.33 -6.33 -7.23
CA LYS A 158 -1.00 -5.01 -7.76
C LYS A 158 0.40 -4.61 -7.34
N LEU A 159 1.16 -4.13 -8.30
CA LEU A 159 2.49 -3.58 -8.09
C LEU A 159 2.52 -2.10 -8.46
N TYR A 160 3.10 -1.28 -7.58
CA TYR A 160 3.32 0.14 -7.79
C TYR A 160 4.82 0.45 -7.66
N GLY A 161 5.41 0.99 -8.72
CA GLY A 161 6.83 1.33 -8.81
C GLY A 161 7.48 0.79 -10.08
N LEU A 162 8.64 1.33 -10.45
CA LEU A 162 9.48 0.77 -11.51
C LEU A 162 10.14 -0.52 -11.00
N ALA A 163 9.85 -1.63 -11.67
CA ALA A 163 10.42 -2.93 -11.35
C ALA A 163 10.82 -3.61 -12.65
N ASP A 164 12.08 -3.45 -13.06
CA ASP A 164 12.60 -4.08 -14.28
C ASP A 164 12.66 -5.61 -14.13
N LYS A 165 12.77 -6.09 -12.88
CA LYS A 165 12.69 -7.50 -12.49
C LYS A 165 11.89 -7.62 -11.20
N PHE A 166 10.60 -7.89 -11.33
CA PHE A 166 9.73 -8.16 -10.19
C PHE A 166 9.59 -9.67 -10.02
N LEU A 167 10.12 -10.21 -8.91
CA LEU A 167 9.88 -11.54 -8.33
C LEU A 167 9.50 -12.67 -9.34
N GLU A 168 10.27 -13.75 -9.42
CA GLU A 168 9.98 -14.88 -10.33
C GLU A 168 8.66 -15.66 -10.05
N TRP A 169 7.97 -15.43 -8.92
CA TRP A 169 6.68 -16.06 -8.58
C TRP A 169 5.50 -15.77 -9.53
N ILE A 170 5.60 -14.79 -10.44
CA ILE A 170 4.52 -14.38 -11.37
C ILE A 170 4.79 -14.86 -12.81
N ASN A 171 5.91 -15.53 -13.08
CA ASN A 171 6.19 -16.05 -14.42
C ASN A 171 5.50 -17.39 -14.69
#